data_AF-A0A916LK01-F1
#
_entry.id   AF-A0A916LK01-F1
#
_cell.length_a   1.000
_cell.length_b   1.000
_cell.length_c   1.000
_cell.angle_alpha   90.00
_cell.angle_beta   90.00
_cell.angle_gamma   90.00
#
_symmetry.space_group_name_H-M   'P 1'
#
loop_
_entity.id
_entity.type
_entity.pdbx_description
1 polymer ?
#
loop_
_entity_poly.entity_id
_entity_poly.type
_entity_poly.pdbx_seq_one_letter_code
_entity_poly.pdbx_strand_id
1 'polypeptide(L)'
;LVKQIDKAIEVNKILEGLFENNEMEWEFSGKKLDNIRLVEIKSLKETSLYSEAQRSERVIVMFISQESCLNCIRDEVDELNSISDLKSPKILGIVMVKGFGLDSAVFVDNIKRISSKFPIFILLDKNFFIYDIFRTCIVVVNENKEIFLTYIPVPGDRIKRGSFYKLLKHLFK
;
A
#
# COMPACT_ATOMS: atom_id res chain seq x y z
N LEU A 1 0.44 -15.48 18.85
CA LEU A 1 1.49 -14.45 19.10
C LEU A 1 2.73 -14.67 18.25
N VAL A 2 3.47 -15.79 18.40
CA VAL A 2 4.71 -16.08 17.64
C VAL A 2 4.52 -15.91 16.12
N LYS A 3 3.51 -16.58 15.53
CA LYS A 3 3.15 -16.43 14.09
C LYS A 3 2.77 -15.00 13.64
N GLN A 4 2.48 -14.08 14.55
CA GLN A 4 2.19 -12.67 14.22
C GLN A 4 3.46 -11.81 14.34
N ILE A 5 4.37 -12.17 15.23
CA ILE A 5 5.69 -11.53 15.38
C ILE A 5 6.56 -11.85 14.16
N ASP A 6 6.61 -13.11 13.73
CA ASP A 6 7.36 -13.52 12.53
C ASP A 6 6.90 -12.73 11.30
N LYS A 7 5.58 -12.58 11.18
CA LYS A 7 4.94 -11.76 10.15
C LYS A 7 5.32 -10.28 10.24
N ALA A 8 5.34 -9.70 11.43
CA ALA A 8 5.74 -8.29 11.58
C ALA A 8 7.21 -8.07 11.18
N ILE A 9 8.10 -9.03 11.47
CA ILE A 9 9.50 -9.00 11.03
C ILE A 9 9.60 -9.06 9.51
N GLU A 10 8.80 -9.91 8.86
CA GLU A 10 8.76 -10.02 7.40
C GLU A 10 8.17 -8.77 6.73
N VAL A 11 7.14 -8.12 7.31
CA VAL A 11 6.67 -6.79 6.86
C VAL A 11 7.83 -5.83 6.85
N ASN A 12 8.59 -5.77 7.96
CA ASN A 12 9.66 -4.80 8.09
C ASN A 12 10.72 -4.97 7.01
N LYS A 13 11.13 -6.22 6.71
CA LYS A 13 12.08 -6.51 5.63
C LYS A 13 11.59 -6.06 4.25
N ILE A 14 10.30 -6.21 3.97
CA ILE A 14 9.70 -5.75 2.71
C ILE A 14 9.74 -4.22 2.64
N LEU A 15 9.35 -3.55 3.74
CA LEU A 15 9.36 -2.09 3.81
C LEU A 15 10.79 -1.53 3.74
N GLU A 16 11.76 -2.17 4.39
CA GLU A 16 13.18 -1.86 4.26
C GLU A 16 13.61 -1.91 2.80
N GLY A 17 13.35 -3.01 2.09
CA GLY A 17 13.69 -3.12 0.66
C GLY A 17 13.00 -2.06 -0.23
N LEU A 18 11.75 -1.71 0.04
CA LEU A 18 11.03 -0.66 -0.69
C LEU A 18 11.55 0.75 -0.38
N PHE A 19 12.15 0.96 0.78
CA PHE A 19 12.71 2.25 1.20
C PHE A 19 14.24 2.27 1.17
N GLU A 20 14.89 1.25 0.60
CA GLU A 20 16.32 1.28 0.35
C GLU A 20 16.64 2.32 -0.73
N ASN A 21 17.63 3.18 -0.45
CA ASN A 21 18.10 4.18 -1.40
C ASN A 21 18.96 3.51 -2.49
N ASN A 22 18.30 2.98 -3.51
CA ASN A 22 18.94 2.48 -4.71
C ASN A 22 18.90 3.58 -5.78
N GLU A 23 20.07 3.99 -6.29
CA GLU A 23 20.17 4.88 -7.45
C GLU A 23 19.61 4.17 -8.70
N MET A 24 18.30 4.26 -8.89
CA MET A 24 17.66 3.78 -10.11
C MET A 24 16.72 4.85 -10.66
N GLU A 25 16.92 5.13 -11.95
CA GLU A 25 15.94 5.84 -12.75
C GLU A 25 14.79 4.89 -13.09
N TRP A 26 13.59 5.35 -12.77
CA TRP A 26 12.35 4.64 -13.02
C TRP A 26 12.06 4.56 -14.51
N GLU A 27 11.85 3.36 -15.06
CA GLU A 27 11.02 3.22 -16.26
C GLU A 27 9.56 3.06 -15.83
N PHE A 28 8.87 4.20 -15.77
CA PHE A 28 7.42 4.25 -15.60
C PHE A 28 6.72 3.62 -16.82
N SER A 29 6.10 2.45 -16.65
CA SER A 29 5.22 1.87 -17.66
C SER A 29 3.77 2.41 -17.60
N GLY A 30 3.45 3.24 -16.61
CA GLY A 30 2.09 3.71 -16.34
C GLY A 30 1.81 5.15 -16.80
N LYS A 31 0.72 5.35 -17.56
CA LYS A 31 0.15 6.68 -17.83
C LYS A 31 -0.17 7.40 -16.51
N LYS A 32 0.19 8.68 -16.40
CA LYS A 32 -0.09 9.56 -15.25
C LYS A 32 -1.61 9.63 -15.03
N LEU A 33 -2.10 9.08 -13.91
CA LEU A 33 -3.50 9.16 -13.47
C LEU A 33 -3.54 10.08 -12.25
N ASP A 34 -3.44 11.39 -12.44
CA ASP A 34 -3.41 12.47 -11.44
C ASP A 34 -2.65 12.19 -10.11
N ASN A 35 -3.22 11.40 -9.18
CA ASN A 35 -2.62 11.02 -7.90
C ASN A 35 -2.40 9.50 -7.69
N ILE A 36 -2.79 8.65 -8.63
CA ILE A 36 -2.60 7.19 -8.55
C ILE A 36 -1.54 6.75 -9.56
N ARG A 37 -0.62 5.91 -9.10
CA ARG A 37 0.45 5.32 -9.91
C ARG A 37 0.39 3.81 -9.81
N LEU A 38 0.37 3.12 -10.95
CA LEU A 38 0.49 1.67 -11.00
C LEU A 38 1.95 1.31 -11.26
N VAL A 39 2.50 0.40 -10.46
CA VAL A 39 3.87 -0.11 -10.57
C VAL A 39 3.83 -1.62 -10.53
N GLU A 40 4.50 -2.26 -11.48
CA GLU A 40 4.67 -3.71 -11.51
C GLU A 40 5.98 -4.08 -10.79
N ILE A 41 5.89 -4.92 -9.75
CA ILE A 41 7.07 -5.36 -8.99
C ILE A 41 7.77 -6.48 -9.76
N LYS A 42 8.96 -6.18 -10.29
CA LYS A 42 9.86 -7.20 -10.86
C LYS A 42 10.71 -7.86 -9.78
N SER A 43 11.19 -7.07 -8.82
CA SER A 43 11.83 -7.52 -7.58
C SER A 43 11.79 -6.39 -6.54
N LEU A 44 11.97 -6.71 -5.24
CA LEU A 44 12.00 -5.70 -4.17
C LEU A 44 13.21 -4.76 -4.29
N LYS A 45 14.37 -5.30 -4.72
CA LYS A 45 15.60 -4.50 -4.92
C LYS A 45 15.47 -3.51 -6.08
N GLU A 46 14.68 -3.86 -7.09
CA GLU A 46 14.44 -3.04 -8.28
C GLU A 46 13.21 -2.14 -8.16
N THR A 47 12.50 -2.18 -7.02
CA THR A 47 11.30 -1.36 -6.77
C THR A 47 11.51 -0.50 -5.52
N SER A 48 12.26 0.60 -5.64
CA SER A 48 12.50 1.51 -4.50
C SER A 48 11.56 2.71 -4.53
N LEU A 49 10.67 2.86 -3.56
CA LEU A 49 9.84 4.06 -3.34
C LEU A 49 10.52 5.11 -2.45
N TYR A 50 11.83 4.99 -2.22
CA TYR A 50 12.57 5.81 -1.25
C TYR A 50 12.34 7.32 -1.42
N SER A 51 12.49 7.86 -2.64
CA SER A 51 12.39 9.31 -2.88
C SER A 51 11.00 9.87 -2.58
N GLU A 52 9.94 9.11 -2.88
CA GLU A 52 8.55 9.50 -2.60
C GLU A 52 8.25 9.34 -1.11
N ALA A 53 8.75 8.26 -0.49
CA ALA A 53 8.64 8.04 0.94
C ALA A 53 9.35 9.14 1.76
N GLN A 54 10.53 9.60 1.34
CA GLN A 54 11.30 10.66 2.00
C GLN A 54 10.60 12.02 1.96
N ARG A 55 9.89 12.33 0.88
CA ARG A 55 9.10 13.57 0.74
C ARG A 55 7.82 13.56 1.57
N SER A 56 7.45 12.40 2.11
CA SER A 56 6.24 12.19 2.88
C SER A 56 6.56 12.13 4.37
N GLU A 57 5.74 12.77 5.20
CA GLU A 57 5.83 12.63 6.66
C GLU A 57 5.27 11.29 7.13
N ARG A 58 4.26 10.74 6.45
CA ARG A 58 3.72 9.42 6.80
C ARG A 58 3.51 8.57 5.56
N VAL A 59 3.71 7.26 5.72
CA VAL A 59 3.41 6.28 4.67
C VAL A 59 2.37 5.30 5.20
N ILE A 60 1.28 5.12 4.45
CA ILE A 60 0.25 4.13 4.75
C ILE A 60 0.38 3.02 3.73
N VAL A 61 0.72 1.81 4.18
CA VAL A 61 0.90 0.62 3.34
C VAL A 61 -0.24 -0.34 3.59
N MET A 62 -0.95 -0.72 2.54
CA MET A 62 -2.08 -1.63 2.57
C MET A 62 -1.79 -2.84 1.71
N PHE A 63 -1.90 -4.03 2.29
CA PHE A 63 -1.71 -5.31 1.63
C PHE A 63 -3.07 -5.95 1.38
N ILE A 64 -3.42 -6.22 0.12
CA ILE A 64 -4.71 -6.79 -0.27
C ILE A 64 -4.49 -8.22 -0.80
N SER A 65 -4.97 -9.24 -0.06
CA SER A 65 -4.84 -10.67 -0.46
C SER A 65 -5.58 -11.04 -1.72
N GLN A 66 -6.68 -10.36 -1.98
CA GLN A 66 -7.62 -10.87 -2.96
C GLN A 66 -7.08 -10.57 -4.34
N GLU A 67 -6.82 -11.64 -5.09
CA GLU A 67 -6.48 -11.58 -6.51
C GLU A 67 -7.41 -10.61 -7.20
N SER A 68 -6.84 -9.60 -7.86
CA SER A 68 -7.60 -8.78 -8.80
C SER A 68 -8.83 -8.09 -8.22
N CYS A 69 -8.91 -7.92 -6.89
CA CYS A 69 -10.09 -7.35 -6.26
C CYS A 69 -10.08 -5.82 -6.36
N LEU A 70 -10.46 -5.31 -7.54
CA LEU A 70 -10.60 -3.88 -7.82
C LEU A 70 -11.56 -3.19 -6.86
N ASN A 71 -12.66 -3.86 -6.49
CA ASN A 71 -13.59 -3.34 -5.48
C ASN A 71 -12.88 -3.19 -4.12
N CYS A 72 -12.03 -4.14 -3.73
CA CYS A 72 -11.27 -4.04 -2.50
C CYS A 72 -10.32 -2.85 -2.52
N ILE A 73 -9.59 -2.65 -3.62
CA ILE A 73 -8.68 -1.49 -3.78
C ILE A 73 -9.48 -0.19 -3.69
N ARG A 74 -10.61 -0.10 -4.40
CA ARG A 74 -11.47 1.08 -4.38
C ARG A 74 -12.00 1.34 -2.97
N ASP A 75 -12.53 0.33 -2.30
CA ASP A 75 -13.07 0.47 -0.95
C ASP A 75 -11.98 0.93 0.05
N GLU A 76 -10.75 0.42 -0.07
CA GLU A 76 -9.59 0.85 0.74
C GLU A 76 -9.22 2.31 0.48
N VAL A 77 -9.17 2.71 -0.81
CA VAL A 77 -8.86 4.09 -1.20
C VAL A 77 -9.96 5.06 -0.78
N ASP A 78 -11.23 4.67 -0.91
CA ASP A 78 -12.38 5.48 -0.50
C ASP A 78 -12.42 5.68 1.02
N GLU A 79 -12.13 4.62 1.79
CA GLU A 79 -12.00 4.72 3.25
C GLU A 79 -10.87 5.66 3.66
N LEU A 80 -9.71 5.59 3.01
CA LEU A 80 -8.63 6.56 3.26
C LEU A 80 -9.05 7.98 2.86
N ASN A 81 -9.63 8.16 1.67
CA ASN A 81 -10.13 9.48 1.23
C ASN A 81 -11.16 10.08 2.18
N SER A 82 -11.88 9.27 2.95
CA SER A 82 -12.84 9.74 3.96
C SER A 82 -12.18 10.37 5.19
N ILE A 83 -10.87 10.23 5.36
CA ILE A 83 -10.10 10.85 6.44
C ILE A 83 -9.77 12.31 6.05
N SER A 84 -10.42 13.27 6.72
CA SER A 84 -10.44 14.70 6.38
C SER A 84 -9.06 15.34 6.25
N ASP A 85 -8.12 14.92 7.09
CA ASP A 85 -6.81 15.54 7.27
C ASP A 85 -5.69 14.83 6.49
N LEU A 86 -6.02 13.80 5.69
CA LEU A 86 -5.09 13.29 4.67
C LEU A 86 -4.92 14.25 3.48
N LYS A 87 -5.45 15.48 3.56
CA LYS A 87 -5.37 16.50 2.50
C LYS A 87 -3.99 17.12 2.30
N SER A 88 -2.93 16.51 2.81
CA SER A 88 -1.59 17.05 2.71
C SER A 88 -0.72 16.23 1.75
N PRO A 89 0.16 16.85 0.93
CA PRO A 89 1.21 16.14 0.18
C PRO A 89 2.19 15.36 1.07
N LYS A 90 2.03 15.43 2.39
CA LYS A 90 2.83 14.76 3.42
C LYS A 90 2.50 13.28 3.60
N ILE A 91 1.56 12.71 2.84
CA ILE A 91 1.14 11.31 3.00
C ILE A 91 1.27 10.55 1.69
N LEU A 92 1.93 9.40 1.77
CA LEU A 92 2.07 8.44 0.68
C LEU A 92 1.24 7.20 0.97
N GLY A 93 0.29 6.87 0.10
CA GLY A 93 -0.39 5.58 0.10
C GLY A 93 0.38 4.56 -0.74
N ILE A 94 0.46 3.33 -0.24
CA ILE A 94 0.97 2.19 -0.99
C ILE A 94 -0.07 1.08 -0.88
N VAL A 95 -0.54 0.55 -2.01
CA VAL A 95 -1.48 -0.57 -2.08
C VAL A 95 -0.79 -1.72 -2.78
N MET A 96 -0.52 -2.81 -2.08
CA MET A 96 0.08 -4.01 -2.66
C MET A 96 -1.00 -5.02 -3.01
N VAL A 97 -0.98 -5.50 -4.26
CA VAL A 97 -2.02 -6.35 -4.83
C VAL A 97 -1.39 -7.58 -5.48
N LYS A 98 -1.95 -8.76 -5.23
CA LYS A 98 -1.59 -9.98 -5.95
C LYS A 98 -1.96 -9.86 -7.43
N GLY A 99 -0.96 -9.95 -8.30
CA GLY A 99 -1.05 -9.67 -9.73
C GLY A 99 -1.27 -10.88 -10.66
N PHE A 100 -1.50 -12.08 -10.13
CA PHE A 100 -1.52 -13.30 -10.95
C PHE A 100 -2.64 -13.31 -11.99
N GLY A 101 -2.29 -13.61 -13.24
CA GLY A 101 -3.26 -13.72 -14.34
C GLY A 101 -3.95 -12.41 -14.75
N LEU A 102 -3.51 -11.26 -14.21
CA LEU A 102 -4.04 -9.95 -14.58
C LEU A 102 -3.38 -9.43 -15.84
N ASP A 103 -4.22 -9.13 -16.84
CA ASP A 103 -3.84 -8.23 -17.93
C ASP A 103 -3.67 -6.81 -17.36
N SER A 104 -2.43 -6.31 -17.38
CA SER A 104 -2.08 -4.98 -16.88
C SER A 104 -2.92 -3.88 -17.56
N ALA A 105 -3.34 -4.04 -18.83
CA ALA A 105 -4.14 -3.04 -19.53
C ALA A 105 -5.57 -2.94 -18.97
N VAL A 106 -6.22 -4.09 -18.77
CA VAL A 106 -7.56 -4.17 -18.17
C VAL A 106 -7.54 -3.66 -16.73
N PHE A 107 -6.48 -3.98 -15.98
CA PHE A 107 -6.33 -3.51 -14.61
C PHE A 107 -6.15 -1.98 -14.54
N VAL A 108 -5.33 -1.43 -15.44
CA VAL A 108 -5.13 0.03 -15.58
C VAL A 108 -6.46 0.73 -15.82
N ASP A 109 -7.27 0.27 -16.78
CA ASP A 109 -8.54 0.92 -17.13
C ASP A 109 -9.54 0.96 -15.97
N ASN A 110 -9.50 -0.04 -15.09
CA ASN A 110 -10.33 -0.05 -13.89
C ASN A 110 -9.78 0.86 -12.79
N ILE A 111 -8.46 0.93 -12.60
CA ILE A 111 -7.84 1.84 -11.63
C ILE A 111 -8.09 3.31 -11.99
N LYS A 112 -8.18 3.66 -13.29
CA LYS A 112 -8.47 5.05 -13.71
C LYS A 112 -9.76 5.62 -13.11
N ARG A 113 -10.67 4.75 -12.68
CA ARG A 113 -11.96 5.15 -12.09
C ARG A 113 -11.85 5.42 -10.59
N ILE A 114 -10.73 5.09 -9.97
CA ILE A 114 -10.44 5.37 -8.56
C ILE A 114 -9.87 6.79 -8.47
N SER A 115 -10.45 7.61 -7.60
CA SER A 115 -9.94 8.94 -7.30
C SER A 115 -9.19 8.92 -5.97
N SER A 116 -8.10 9.67 -5.85
CA SER A 116 -7.34 9.78 -4.60
C SER A 116 -7.01 11.24 -4.29
N LYS A 117 -7.14 11.61 -3.00
CA LYS A 117 -6.78 12.95 -2.48
C LYS A 117 -5.27 13.14 -2.28
N PHE A 118 -4.49 12.07 -2.25
CA PHE A 118 -3.04 12.09 -2.03
C PHE A 118 -2.35 11.03 -2.91
N PRO A 119 -1.02 11.08 -3.09
CA PRO A 119 -0.29 10.10 -3.91
C PRO A 119 -0.51 8.66 -3.42
N ILE A 120 -0.98 7.78 -4.30
CA ILE A 120 -1.12 6.35 -4.03
C ILE A 120 -0.36 5.54 -5.08
N PHE A 121 0.54 4.68 -4.64
CA PHE A 121 1.23 3.70 -5.47
C PHE A 121 0.56 2.33 -5.32
N ILE A 122 -0.05 1.84 -6.39
CA ILE A 122 -0.55 0.47 -6.47
C ILE A 122 0.58 -0.40 -7.01
N LEU A 123 1.10 -1.29 -6.16
CA LEU A 123 2.17 -2.22 -6.49
C LEU A 123 1.57 -3.58 -6.85
N LEU A 124 1.78 -4.02 -8.09
CA LEU A 124 1.36 -5.33 -8.58
C LEU A 124 2.45 -6.36 -8.34
N ASP A 125 2.19 -7.28 -7.42
CA ASP A 125 3.05 -8.42 -7.12
C ASP A 125 2.66 -9.63 -7.99
N LYS A 126 3.22 -9.71 -9.20
CA LYS A 126 2.96 -10.82 -10.13
C LYS A 126 3.74 -12.10 -9.79
N ASN A 127 4.85 -11.96 -9.07
CA ASN A 127 5.78 -13.05 -8.74
C ASN A 127 5.64 -13.54 -7.29
N PHE A 128 4.63 -13.04 -6.56
CA PHE A 128 4.31 -13.43 -5.18
C PHE A 128 5.39 -13.15 -4.13
N PHE A 129 6.22 -12.13 -4.34
CA PHE A 129 7.26 -11.74 -3.37
C PHE A 129 6.68 -11.33 -2.01
N ILE A 130 5.47 -10.80 -2.01
CA ILE A 130 4.80 -10.19 -0.87
C ILE A 130 3.57 -11.00 -0.48
N TYR A 131 2.88 -11.56 -1.48
CA TYR A 131 1.62 -12.27 -1.28
C TYR A 131 1.74 -13.52 -0.38
N ASP A 132 2.79 -14.33 -0.55
CA ASP A 132 2.92 -15.58 0.22
C ASP A 132 3.09 -15.33 1.73
N ILE A 133 3.45 -14.09 2.09
CA ILE A 133 3.73 -13.65 3.44
C ILE A 133 2.44 -13.14 4.14
N PHE A 134 1.52 -12.49 3.40
CA PHE A 134 0.31 -11.87 3.96
C PHE A 134 -0.97 -12.19 3.21
N ARG A 135 -2.04 -12.47 3.99
CA ARG A 135 -3.40 -12.41 3.46
C ARG A 135 -3.87 -10.94 3.38
N THR A 136 -4.11 -10.21 4.46
CA THR A 136 -4.39 -8.76 4.37
C THR A 136 -3.77 -8.07 5.58
N CYS A 137 -3.22 -6.86 5.42
CA CYS A 137 -2.61 -6.08 6.49
C CYS A 137 -2.63 -4.59 6.15
N ILE A 138 -2.69 -3.71 7.16
CA ILE A 138 -2.47 -2.27 7.01
C ILE A 138 -1.36 -1.85 7.96
N VAL A 139 -0.39 -1.11 7.46
CA VAL A 139 0.78 -0.64 8.20
C VAL A 139 0.86 0.87 8.04
N VAL A 140 1.10 1.57 9.15
CA VAL A 140 1.39 3.00 9.14
C VAL A 140 2.83 3.19 9.56
N VAL A 141 3.56 3.95 8.77
CA VAL A 141 4.95 4.29 8.96
C VAL A 141 5.04 5.80 9.26
N ASN A 142 5.82 6.16 10.27
CA ASN A 142 5.99 7.54 10.73
C ASN A 142 7.02 8.32 9.87
N GLU A 143 7.30 9.55 10.29
CA GLU A 143 8.26 10.46 9.69
C GLU A 143 9.70 9.90 9.65
N ASN A 144 10.05 9.06 10.64
CA ASN A 144 11.35 8.40 10.76
C ASN A 144 11.45 7.09 9.97
N LYS A 145 10.41 6.73 9.21
CA LYS A 145 10.31 5.46 8.46
C LYS A 145 10.24 4.21 9.33
N GLU A 146 9.81 4.39 10.58
CA GLU A 146 9.57 3.30 11.52
C GLU A 146 8.10 2.86 11.47
N ILE A 147 7.85 1.56 11.67
CA ILE A 147 6.49 1.02 11.79
C ILE A 147 5.86 1.59 13.07
N PHE A 148 4.88 2.47 12.89
CA PHE A 148 4.13 3.10 13.98
C PHE A 148 2.91 2.28 14.39
N LEU A 149 2.22 1.68 13.42
CA LEU A 149 1.00 0.92 13.65
C LEU A 149 0.88 -0.22 12.65
N THR A 150 0.39 -1.38 13.09
CA THR A 150 0.11 -2.53 12.22
C THR A 150 -1.24 -3.13 12.57
N TYR A 151 -2.05 -3.41 11.56
CA TYR A 151 -3.33 -4.09 11.68
C TYR A 151 -3.40 -5.28 10.73
N ILE A 152 -3.53 -6.48 11.30
CA ILE A 152 -3.71 -7.72 10.54
C ILE A 152 -5.16 -8.18 10.76
N PRO A 153 -6.07 -8.01 9.79
CA PRO A 153 -7.43 -8.54 9.88
C PRO A 153 -7.44 -10.05 10.01
N VAL A 154 -8.31 -10.54 10.90
CA VAL A 154 -8.61 -11.97 11.07
C VAL A 154 -9.87 -12.30 10.24
N PRO A 155 -10.08 -13.54 9.75
CA PRO A 155 -11.34 -13.90 9.10
C PRO A 155 -12.55 -13.60 10.01
N GLY A 156 -13.58 -12.95 9.45
CA GLY A 156 -14.81 -12.55 10.17
C GLY A 156 -14.80 -11.12 10.76
N ASP A 157 -13.70 -10.38 10.62
CA ASP A 157 -13.44 -9.17 11.44
C ASP A 157 -13.91 -7.84 10.81
N ARG A 158 -15.10 -7.80 10.19
CA ARG A 158 -15.63 -6.59 9.52
C ARG A 158 -15.73 -5.39 10.48
N ILE A 159 -16.16 -5.64 11.72
CA ILE A 159 -16.32 -4.60 12.76
C ILE A 159 -14.97 -4.00 13.14
N LYS A 160 -13.91 -4.82 13.29
CA LYS A 160 -12.59 -4.32 13.69
C LYS A 160 -11.88 -3.54 12.60
N ARG A 161 -12.12 -3.85 11.32
CA ARG A 161 -11.61 -3.03 10.21
C ARG A 161 -12.19 -1.60 10.25
N GLY A 162 -13.49 -1.46 10.52
CA GLY A 162 -14.11 -0.15 10.74
C GLY A 162 -13.52 0.60 11.94
N SER A 163 -13.26 -0.10 13.05
CA SER A 163 -12.57 0.47 14.22
C SER A 163 -11.15 0.93 13.92
N PHE A 164 -10.42 0.21 13.06
CA PHE A 164 -9.07 0.61 12.64
C PHE A 164 -9.09 1.92 11.84
N TYR A 165 -9.99 2.09 10.86
CA TYR A 165 -10.11 3.38 10.18
C TYR A 165 -10.59 4.50 11.11
N LYS A 166 -11.41 4.21 12.12
CA LYS A 166 -11.73 5.20 13.17
C LYS A 166 -10.48 5.61 13.96
N LEU A 167 -9.59 4.68 14.28
CA LEU A 167 -8.32 4.96 14.92
C LEU A 167 -7.41 5.79 14.00
N LEU A 168 -7.28 5.42 12.72
CA LEU A 168 -6.57 6.24 11.74
C LEU A 168 -7.17 7.65 11.67
N LYS A 169 -8.49 7.77 11.55
CA LYS A 169 -9.17 9.07 11.57
C LYS A 169 -8.85 9.90 12.80
N HIS A 170 -8.58 9.28 13.95
CA HIS A 170 -8.16 9.99 15.16
C HIS A 170 -6.67 10.40 15.11
N LEU A 171 -5.80 9.52 14.62
CA LEU A 171 -4.34 9.74 14.54
C LEU A 171 -3.93 10.81 13.53
N PHE A 172 -4.80 11.14 12.59
CA PHE A 172 -4.56 12.15 11.55
C PHE A 172 -5.30 13.47 11.79
N LYS A 173 -6.07 13.63 12.88
CA LYS A 173 -6.62 14.93 13.30
C LYS A 173 -5.52 15.87 13.78
#